data_AF-A0A0F9ML78-F1
#
_entry.id   AF-A0A0F9ML78-F1
#
_cell.length_a   1.000
_cell.length_b   1.000
_cell.length_c   1.000
_cell.angle_alpha   90.00
_cell.angle_beta   90.00
_cell.angle_gamma   90.00
#
_symmetry.space_group_name_H-M   'P 1'
#
loop_
_entity.id
_entity.type
_entity.pdbx_description
1 polymer ?
#
loop_
_entity_poly.entity_id
_entity_poly.type
_entity_poly.pdbx_seq_one_letter_code
_entity_poly.pdbx_strand_id
1 'polypeptide(L)'
;MRLDVLKKLDPVSEPKSSSCTSDADSLTVLKDTLLAPGAESEDYVGDWIYVRSQPTKVDSGKNINEGGSFSATDVTLTMEASHGITVADGIQIEDEILRVTAVSTNDLTVVRAIQGTTAAIHADGTDVYIIGPAIGEIARVTAVGFSGTNSQLTTAPDFSASLVDTQEYERHRKVRPNIINDRLDVILGVLRQNVILPATIIVDGDMEDDPATNFAVGGTESLANETTIVRHGRQSLKITAGADDDYAKPTTATYLPGGTQVLCATDCYITAGDSVKLIFYDETNSANIETAESDESGWVHLEFEASVPATCEEVSVRLEAQSNGDVIYFDHITLWPVADKGIDLPTFLEFLFDIQSLFFYPVGTGLAGSTNDNAYRINEGAPQFYAHSQKELDDTGAGASRFYVPSRTPTNALWIKGRKPYPAFAGATDALKDVDTTQAHKNVVANMTAASIIDDFALDATEAEKFDLAGKLGERALLLRHEIQHILANMTPPKTKTITTPFTRKRI
;
A
#
# COMPACT_ATOMS: atom_id res chain seq x y z
N MET A 1 1.55 -11.63 7.32
CA MET A 1 0.25 -11.95 7.95
C MET A 1 -0.19 -13.39 7.76
N ARG A 2 0.10 -14.07 6.64
CA ARG A 2 -0.44 -15.40 6.33
C ARG A 2 -0.04 -16.45 7.37
N LEU A 3 1.23 -16.44 7.77
CA LEU A 3 1.75 -17.33 8.81
C LEU A 3 1.02 -17.17 10.16
N ASP A 4 0.59 -15.95 10.52
CA ASP A 4 -0.16 -15.71 11.75
C ASP A 4 -1.58 -16.29 11.66
N VAL A 5 -2.22 -16.17 10.50
CA VAL A 5 -3.51 -16.85 10.22
C VAL A 5 -3.34 -18.37 10.31
N LEU A 6 -2.29 -18.92 9.70
CA LEU A 6 -1.99 -20.36 9.77
C LEU A 6 -1.79 -20.87 11.21
N LYS A 7 -1.09 -20.11 12.06
CA LYS A 7 -0.95 -20.42 13.49
C LYS A 7 -2.30 -20.46 14.21
N LYS A 8 -3.23 -19.60 13.81
CA LYS A 8 -4.60 -19.57 14.36
C LYS A 8 -5.50 -20.67 13.79
N LEU A 9 -5.31 -21.11 12.54
CA LEU A 9 -6.09 -22.18 11.89
C LEU A 9 -5.70 -23.57 12.38
N ASP A 10 -4.42 -23.83 12.60
CA ASP A 10 -3.92 -25.14 13.02
C ASP A 10 -2.82 -25.01 14.08
N PRO A 11 -3.14 -24.73 15.35
CA PRO A 11 -2.14 -24.42 16.38
C PRO A 11 -1.24 -25.60 16.77
N VAL A 12 -1.50 -26.81 16.24
CA VAL A 12 -0.81 -28.04 16.65
C VAL A 12 0.26 -28.45 15.65
N SER A 13 0.02 -28.30 14.33
CA SER A 13 0.98 -28.80 13.34
C SER A 13 2.18 -27.87 13.14
N GLU A 14 3.36 -28.45 13.09
CA GLU A 14 4.65 -27.81 12.87
C GLU A 14 5.58 -28.68 11.97
N PRO A 15 6.60 -28.10 11.31
CA PRO A 15 6.79 -26.67 11.13
C PRO A 15 5.75 -26.08 10.16
N LYS A 16 5.21 -24.91 10.51
CA LYS A 16 4.39 -24.08 9.59
C LYS A 16 5.21 -23.36 8.52
N SER A 17 6.45 -23.08 8.84
CA SER A 17 7.41 -22.39 7.98
C SER A 17 8.79 -22.96 8.26
N SER A 18 9.58 -23.16 7.23
CA SER A 18 10.96 -23.62 7.34
C SER A 18 11.78 -23.13 6.15
N SER A 19 13.08 -23.37 6.20
CA SER A 19 14.02 -23.18 5.09
C SER A 19 14.46 -24.53 4.57
N CYS A 20 14.52 -24.69 3.24
CA CYS A 20 15.18 -25.85 2.64
C CYS A 20 16.60 -25.96 3.18
N THR A 21 17.06 -27.19 3.44
CA THR A 21 18.40 -27.44 4.02
C THR A 21 19.36 -28.11 3.05
N SER A 22 18.92 -28.30 1.81
CA SER A 22 19.72 -28.80 0.70
C SER A 22 18.97 -28.57 -0.60
N ASP A 23 19.73 -28.36 -1.67
CA ASP A 23 19.19 -28.24 -3.02
C ASP A 23 18.37 -29.48 -3.41
N ALA A 24 17.24 -29.20 -4.06
CA ALA A 24 16.53 -30.18 -4.84
C ALA A 24 17.24 -30.37 -6.18
N ASP A 25 17.40 -31.61 -6.60
CA ASP A 25 17.83 -32.01 -7.94
C ASP A 25 16.60 -32.33 -8.81
N SER A 26 15.47 -31.68 -8.49
CA SER A 26 14.15 -31.97 -9.05
C SER A 26 13.20 -30.79 -8.88
N LEU A 27 12.27 -30.65 -9.84
CA LEU A 27 11.18 -29.66 -9.79
C LEU A 27 10.05 -30.04 -8.83
N THR A 28 10.07 -31.26 -8.29
CA THR A 28 8.96 -31.82 -7.49
C THR A 28 9.39 -32.20 -6.09
N VAL A 29 10.61 -31.87 -5.67
CA VAL A 29 11.14 -32.30 -4.37
C VAL A 29 11.50 -31.09 -3.54
N LEU A 30 11.08 -31.13 -2.29
CA LEU A 30 11.54 -30.24 -1.23
C LEU A 30 12.30 -31.08 -0.20
N LYS A 31 13.47 -30.60 0.25
CA LYS A 31 14.31 -31.28 1.25
C LYS A 31 14.52 -30.39 2.47
N ASP A 32 14.22 -30.91 3.66
CA ASP A 32 14.42 -30.19 4.92
C ASP A 32 14.70 -31.18 6.08
N THR A 33 15.67 -30.83 6.93
CA THR A 33 16.03 -31.55 8.17
C THR A 33 15.01 -31.35 9.29
N LEU A 34 14.27 -30.25 9.33
CA LEU A 34 13.23 -30.00 10.35
C LEU A 34 11.96 -30.82 10.12
N LEU A 35 11.83 -31.45 8.96
CA LEU A 35 10.80 -32.46 8.65
C LEU A 35 11.17 -33.87 9.21
N ALA A 36 12.20 -34.00 10.05
CA ALA A 36 12.69 -35.25 10.64
C ALA A 36 11.74 -35.84 11.73
N PRO A 37 11.80 -37.15 12.04
CA PRO A 37 10.66 -37.92 12.57
C PRO A 37 10.49 -37.76 14.08
N GLY A 38 10.00 -36.61 14.52
CA GLY A 38 9.57 -36.36 15.89
C GLY A 38 8.09 -36.01 15.94
N ALA A 39 7.27 -36.91 16.50
CA ALA A 39 5.84 -36.79 16.83
C ALA A 39 4.83 -36.43 15.70
N GLU A 40 5.24 -35.78 14.60
CA GLU A 40 4.36 -35.37 13.50
C GLU A 40 4.33 -36.36 12.34
N SER A 41 4.23 -37.67 12.63
CA SER A 41 4.03 -38.68 11.59
C SER A 41 2.61 -38.69 10.99
N GLU A 42 1.80 -37.64 11.23
CA GLU A 42 0.45 -37.49 10.70
C GLU A 42 0.49 -36.87 9.30
N ASP A 43 0.91 -37.69 8.34
CA ASP A 43 0.68 -37.57 6.89
C ASP A 43 0.64 -36.13 6.31
N TYR A 44 1.81 -35.61 5.92
CA TYR A 44 1.91 -34.36 5.16
C TYR A 44 1.32 -34.47 3.74
N VAL A 45 0.91 -35.66 3.29
CA VAL A 45 0.28 -35.81 1.98
C VAL A 45 -1.03 -35.02 1.95
N GLY A 46 -1.16 -34.20 0.90
CA GLY A 46 -2.30 -33.33 0.70
C GLY A 46 -2.13 -31.91 1.23
N ASP A 47 -1.09 -31.63 2.02
CA ASP A 47 -0.71 -30.27 2.41
C ASP A 47 -0.24 -29.46 1.20
N TRP A 48 -0.34 -28.14 1.30
CA TRP A 48 0.18 -27.23 0.29
C TRP A 48 1.50 -26.62 0.74
N ILE A 49 2.45 -26.54 -0.19
CA ILE A 49 3.70 -25.82 -0.07
C ILE A 49 3.57 -24.51 -0.81
N TYR A 50 3.96 -23.43 -0.16
CA TYR A 50 4.05 -22.09 -0.72
C TYR A 50 5.51 -21.62 -0.66
N VAL A 51 6.08 -21.21 -1.79
CA VAL A 51 7.45 -20.66 -1.85
C VAL A 51 7.43 -19.22 -1.31
N ARG A 52 8.11 -18.98 -0.20
CA ARG A 52 8.07 -17.70 0.54
C ARG A 52 9.19 -16.76 0.14
N SER A 53 10.32 -17.31 -0.29
CA SER A 53 11.48 -16.54 -0.72
C SER A 53 12.03 -17.11 -2.01
N GLN A 54 12.72 -16.26 -2.75
CA GLN A 54 13.61 -16.66 -3.82
C GLN A 54 15.00 -16.16 -3.42
N PRO A 55 16.05 -16.99 -3.50
CA PRO A 55 17.38 -16.57 -3.12
C PRO A 55 17.80 -15.32 -3.90
N THR A 56 18.45 -14.37 -3.23
CA THR A 56 19.13 -13.26 -3.91
C THR A 56 20.24 -13.86 -4.78
N LYS A 57 20.37 -13.43 -6.05
CA LYS A 57 21.33 -13.92 -7.06
C LYS A 57 22.58 -14.55 -6.42
N VAL A 58 22.62 -15.88 -6.37
CA VAL A 58 23.78 -16.61 -5.82
C VAL A 58 24.73 -16.86 -6.98
N ASP A 59 25.92 -16.25 -6.93
CA ASP A 59 26.94 -16.41 -7.96
C ASP A 59 27.31 -17.91 -8.10
N SER A 60 27.21 -18.44 -9.33
CA SER A 60 27.62 -19.83 -9.61
C SER A 60 29.15 -19.99 -9.66
N GLY A 61 29.89 -18.86 -9.68
CA GLY A 61 31.32 -18.79 -9.87
C GLY A 61 31.75 -19.12 -11.31
N LYS A 62 30.83 -19.00 -12.27
CA LYS A 62 30.98 -19.43 -13.66
C LYS A 62 30.30 -18.49 -14.62
N ASN A 63 30.90 -18.38 -15.80
CA ASN A 63 30.41 -17.56 -16.89
C ASN A 63 29.96 -18.41 -18.09
N ILE A 64 29.28 -17.75 -19.01
CA ILE A 64 29.04 -18.24 -20.37
C ILE A 64 30.37 -18.43 -21.10
N ASN A 65 30.50 -19.52 -21.86
CA ASN A 65 31.67 -19.86 -22.67
C ASN A 65 31.24 -20.43 -24.05
N GLU A 66 30.38 -19.71 -24.75
CA GLU A 66 29.88 -20.05 -26.10
C GLU A 66 30.93 -19.79 -27.19
N GLY A 67 31.95 -18.98 -26.89
CA GLY A 67 32.86 -18.44 -27.91
C GLY A 67 32.17 -17.47 -28.87
N GLY A 68 30.98 -17.00 -28.51
CA GLY A 68 30.09 -16.13 -29.28
C GLY A 68 28.90 -15.65 -28.43
N SER A 69 27.90 -15.02 -29.05
CA SER A 69 26.69 -14.60 -28.32
C SER A 69 25.72 -15.77 -28.16
N PHE A 70 25.18 -15.94 -26.96
CA PHE A 70 24.01 -16.79 -26.72
C PHE A 70 22.76 -16.01 -27.16
N SER A 71 22.24 -16.32 -28.35
CA SER A 71 21.15 -15.59 -29.00
C SER A 71 19.79 -15.94 -28.41
N ALA A 72 18.77 -15.09 -28.54
CA ALA A 72 17.43 -15.28 -27.97
C ALA A 72 16.68 -16.56 -28.43
N THR A 73 17.13 -17.23 -29.50
CA THR A 73 16.55 -18.48 -30.00
C THR A 73 17.33 -19.73 -29.61
N ASP A 74 18.52 -19.57 -29.03
CA ASP A 74 19.35 -20.69 -28.63
C ASP A 74 18.72 -21.43 -27.44
N VAL A 75 18.89 -22.75 -27.45
CA VAL A 75 18.38 -23.68 -26.43
C VAL A 75 19.49 -24.49 -25.77
N THR A 76 20.73 -24.30 -26.21
CA THR A 76 21.93 -24.90 -25.63
C THR A 76 22.83 -23.76 -25.19
N LEU A 77 23.19 -23.76 -23.90
CA LEU A 77 24.08 -22.81 -23.27
C LEU A 77 25.40 -23.49 -22.90
N THR A 78 26.51 -23.06 -23.48
CA THR A 78 27.85 -23.54 -23.13
C THR A 78 28.41 -22.75 -21.95
N MET A 79 28.79 -23.45 -20.87
CA MET A 79 29.31 -22.87 -19.63
C MET A 79 30.83 -23.07 -19.50
N GLU A 80 31.46 -22.30 -18.62
CA GLU A 80 32.78 -22.67 -18.09
C GLU A 80 32.73 -24.04 -17.38
N ALA A 81 33.84 -24.78 -17.44
CA ALA A 81 33.91 -26.14 -16.88
C ALA A 81 33.74 -26.19 -15.36
N SER A 82 33.29 -27.35 -14.86
CA SER A 82 33.07 -27.63 -13.44
C SER A 82 32.04 -26.68 -12.81
N HIS A 83 30.93 -26.44 -13.50
CA HIS A 83 29.91 -25.48 -13.07
C HIS A 83 29.00 -25.95 -11.94
N GLY A 84 28.94 -27.24 -11.63
CA GLY A 84 28.11 -27.76 -10.52
C GLY A 84 26.59 -27.72 -10.77
N ILE A 85 26.12 -26.97 -11.77
CA ILE A 85 24.71 -26.93 -12.21
C ILE A 85 24.23 -28.32 -12.67
N THR A 86 23.04 -28.68 -12.22
CA THR A 86 22.34 -29.95 -12.48
C THR A 86 21.03 -29.74 -13.24
N VAL A 87 20.38 -30.84 -13.61
CA VAL A 87 19.04 -30.76 -14.25
C VAL A 87 18.03 -30.25 -13.23
N ALA A 88 17.04 -29.49 -13.70
CA ALA A 88 16.00 -28.78 -12.93
C ALA A 88 16.45 -27.46 -12.30
N ASP A 89 17.75 -27.18 -12.23
CA ASP A 89 18.25 -25.92 -11.68
C ASP A 89 17.77 -24.71 -12.49
N GLY A 90 17.37 -23.68 -11.76
CA GLY A 90 17.15 -22.35 -12.30
C GLY A 90 18.47 -21.61 -12.37
N ILE A 91 18.73 -20.95 -13.50
CA ILE A 91 19.86 -20.06 -13.67
C ILE A 91 19.38 -18.68 -14.13
N GLN A 92 20.07 -17.64 -13.70
CA GLN A 92 19.80 -16.27 -14.12
C GLN A 92 21.03 -15.67 -14.80
N ILE A 93 20.79 -15.01 -15.94
CA ILE A 93 21.79 -14.32 -16.73
C ILE A 93 21.24 -12.91 -16.98
N GLU A 94 21.91 -11.89 -16.45
CA GLU A 94 21.39 -10.51 -16.43
C GLU A 94 19.97 -10.48 -15.83
N ASP A 95 18.95 -10.21 -16.65
CA ASP A 95 17.53 -10.15 -16.26
C ASP A 95 16.71 -11.35 -16.79
N GLU A 96 17.33 -12.29 -17.52
CA GLU A 96 16.67 -13.50 -18.01
C GLU A 96 16.84 -14.65 -17.01
N ILE A 97 15.76 -15.40 -16.77
CA ILE A 97 15.79 -16.65 -15.99
C ILE A 97 15.51 -17.82 -16.93
N LEU A 98 16.34 -18.86 -16.78
CA LEU A 98 16.30 -20.10 -17.55
C LEU A 98 16.21 -21.31 -16.60
N ARG A 99 15.65 -22.41 -17.07
CA ARG A 99 15.70 -23.71 -16.38
C ARG A 99 16.51 -24.71 -17.19
N VAL A 100 17.43 -25.41 -16.53
CA VAL A 100 18.20 -26.50 -17.11
C VAL A 100 17.36 -27.77 -17.23
N THR A 101 17.34 -28.37 -18.41
CA THR A 101 16.60 -29.60 -18.74
C THR A 101 17.49 -30.78 -19.06
N ALA A 102 18.73 -30.54 -19.49
CA ALA A 102 19.76 -31.56 -19.66
C ALA A 102 21.15 -30.94 -19.50
N VAL A 103 22.12 -31.76 -19.09
CA VAL A 103 23.53 -31.37 -18.95
C VAL A 103 24.39 -32.36 -19.73
N SER A 104 25.24 -31.86 -20.62
CA SER A 104 26.23 -32.65 -21.35
C SER A 104 27.61 -32.02 -21.23
N THR A 105 28.41 -32.50 -20.27
CA THR A 105 29.70 -31.89 -19.91
C THR A 105 29.52 -30.42 -19.50
N ASN A 106 29.76 -29.47 -20.39
CA ASN A 106 29.63 -28.03 -20.14
C ASN A 106 28.41 -27.41 -20.85
N ASP A 107 27.72 -28.20 -21.67
CA ASP A 107 26.60 -27.73 -22.49
C ASP A 107 25.30 -28.02 -21.74
N LEU A 108 24.56 -26.96 -21.42
CA LEU A 108 23.27 -27.01 -20.75
C LEU A 108 22.16 -26.90 -21.79
N THR A 109 21.22 -27.84 -21.84
CA THR A 109 19.98 -27.64 -22.59
C THR A 109 18.99 -26.91 -21.70
N VAL A 110 18.46 -25.77 -22.14
CA VAL A 110 17.69 -24.86 -21.30
C VAL A 110 16.30 -24.56 -21.87
N VAL A 111 15.34 -24.36 -20.97
CA VAL A 111 14.08 -23.66 -21.25
C VAL A 111 14.24 -22.23 -20.79
N ARG A 112 13.87 -21.29 -21.67
CA ARG A 112 14.13 -19.87 -21.53
C ARG A 112 12.90 -19.09 -21.12
N ALA A 113 13.11 -17.82 -20.76
CA ALA A 113 12.02 -16.89 -20.46
C ALA A 113 11.04 -17.44 -19.41
N ILE A 114 11.57 -18.08 -18.36
CA ILE A 114 10.73 -18.58 -17.26
C ILE A 114 10.49 -17.48 -16.23
N GLN A 115 9.52 -17.71 -15.33
CA GLN A 115 9.18 -16.79 -14.24
C GLN A 115 8.84 -15.36 -14.70
N GLY A 116 8.29 -15.22 -15.91
CA GLY A 116 7.87 -13.92 -16.47
C GLY A 116 8.98 -13.11 -17.13
N THR A 117 10.20 -13.64 -17.23
CA THR A 117 11.30 -13.00 -17.96
C THR A 117 11.13 -13.13 -19.48
N THR A 118 11.95 -12.41 -20.26
CA THR A 118 11.95 -12.48 -21.73
C THR A 118 13.30 -12.99 -22.23
N ALA A 119 13.30 -13.81 -23.29
CA ALA A 119 14.53 -14.31 -23.88
C ALA A 119 15.35 -13.15 -24.49
N ALA A 120 16.59 -12.99 -24.05
CA ALA A 120 17.51 -11.93 -24.46
C ALA A 120 18.73 -12.48 -25.21
N ILE A 121 19.59 -11.59 -25.70
CA ILE A 121 20.90 -11.97 -26.23
C ILE A 121 21.91 -11.72 -25.12
N HIS A 122 22.71 -12.74 -24.79
CA HIS A 122 23.77 -12.63 -23.78
C HIS A 122 25.14 -12.78 -24.43
N ALA A 123 26.13 -12.03 -23.93
CA ALA A 123 27.50 -12.08 -24.42
C ALA A 123 28.26 -13.29 -23.84
N ASP A 124 29.29 -13.72 -24.56
CA ASP A 124 30.30 -14.62 -24.01
C ASP A 124 30.96 -13.99 -22.78
N GLY A 125 31.24 -14.79 -21.75
CA GLY A 125 31.81 -14.31 -20.49
C GLY A 125 30.83 -13.59 -19.55
N THR A 126 29.53 -13.53 -19.87
CA THR A 126 28.52 -13.03 -18.93
C THR A 126 28.38 -13.97 -17.73
N ASP A 127 28.23 -13.39 -16.55
CA ASP A 127 28.11 -14.11 -15.28
C ASP A 127 26.77 -14.85 -15.15
N VAL A 128 26.79 -15.99 -14.47
CA VAL A 128 25.63 -16.87 -14.30
C VAL A 128 25.35 -17.09 -12.82
N TYR A 129 24.11 -16.89 -12.42
CA TYR A 129 23.65 -17.03 -11.04
C TYR A 129 22.71 -18.23 -10.89
N ILE A 130 22.74 -18.91 -9.74
CA ILE A 130 21.75 -19.92 -9.37
C ILE A 130 20.53 -19.24 -8.77
N ILE A 131 19.34 -19.70 -9.18
CA ILE A 131 18.07 -19.19 -8.68
C ILE A 131 17.04 -20.30 -8.48
N GLY A 132 16.27 -20.20 -7.40
CA GLY A 132 15.18 -21.12 -7.10
C GLY A 132 13.86 -20.73 -7.80
N PRO A 133 12.76 -21.45 -7.53
CA PRO A 133 11.43 -21.08 -8.00
C PRO A 133 11.00 -19.71 -7.48
N ALA A 134 10.06 -19.10 -8.20
CA ALA A 134 9.56 -17.77 -7.90
C ALA A 134 8.77 -17.76 -6.59
N ILE A 135 8.81 -16.62 -5.90
CA ILE A 135 7.95 -16.40 -4.73
C ILE A 135 6.49 -16.48 -5.18
N GLY A 136 5.66 -17.18 -4.40
CA GLY A 136 4.25 -17.35 -4.72
C GLY A 136 3.91 -18.65 -5.43
N GLU A 137 4.90 -19.45 -5.83
CA GLU A 137 4.63 -20.78 -6.38
C GLU A 137 4.00 -21.70 -5.34
N ILE A 138 2.95 -22.42 -5.75
CA ILE A 138 2.16 -23.29 -4.89
C ILE A 138 2.11 -24.69 -5.48
N ALA A 139 2.49 -25.68 -4.66
CA ALA A 139 2.37 -27.08 -5.02
C ALA A 139 1.75 -27.89 -3.88
N ARG A 140 1.10 -29.00 -4.21
CA ARG A 140 0.49 -29.92 -3.24
C ARG A 140 1.43 -31.09 -2.98
N VAL A 141 1.61 -31.47 -1.73
CA VAL A 141 2.38 -32.66 -1.37
C VAL A 141 1.63 -33.91 -1.79
N THR A 142 2.26 -34.75 -2.61
CA THR A 142 1.70 -36.01 -3.12
C THR A 142 2.33 -37.24 -2.47
N ALA A 143 3.56 -37.11 -1.97
CA ALA A 143 4.24 -38.18 -1.25
C ALA A 143 5.26 -37.60 -0.25
N VAL A 144 5.66 -38.43 0.71
CA VAL A 144 6.65 -38.08 1.74
C VAL A 144 7.73 -39.15 1.81
N GLY A 145 8.97 -38.74 2.05
CA GLY A 145 10.13 -39.60 2.24
C GLY A 145 10.93 -39.14 3.45
N PHE A 146 10.62 -39.68 4.63
CA PHE A 146 11.30 -39.27 5.86
C PHE A 146 12.69 -39.89 5.98
N SER A 147 13.66 -39.07 6.35
CA SER A 147 15.05 -39.46 6.60
C SER A 147 15.52 -38.80 7.88
N GLY A 148 16.47 -39.43 8.57
CA GLY A 148 17.10 -38.85 9.76
C GLY A 148 18.05 -37.67 9.46
N THR A 149 18.31 -37.37 8.17
CA THR A 149 19.15 -36.25 7.74
C THR A 149 18.32 -35.22 6.98
N ASN A 150 17.90 -35.52 5.74
CA ASN A 150 17.07 -34.62 4.94
C ASN A 150 15.77 -35.34 4.56
N SER A 151 14.69 -35.05 5.29
CA SER A 151 13.35 -35.52 4.95
C SER A 151 12.84 -34.82 3.70
N GLN A 152 12.03 -35.51 2.90
CA GLN A 152 11.62 -35.05 1.58
C GLN A 152 10.11 -35.01 1.45
N LEU A 153 9.61 -33.96 0.79
CA LEU A 153 8.24 -33.88 0.30
C LEU A 153 8.29 -33.94 -1.22
N THR A 154 7.48 -34.82 -1.81
CA THR A 154 7.22 -34.81 -3.25
C THR A 154 5.98 -33.96 -3.51
N THR A 155 6.06 -33.03 -4.45
CA THR A 155 5.01 -32.06 -4.74
C THR A 155 4.50 -32.15 -6.18
N ALA A 156 3.27 -31.68 -6.41
CA ALA A 156 2.71 -31.47 -7.74
C ALA A 156 1.76 -30.25 -7.73
N PRO A 157 1.73 -29.41 -8.78
CA PRO A 157 2.55 -29.47 -10.00
C PRO A 157 4.03 -29.17 -9.74
N ASP A 158 4.85 -29.34 -10.78
CA ASP A 158 6.27 -28.98 -10.81
C ASP A 158 6.46 -27.49 -10.49
N PHE A 159 7.47 -27.18 -9.68
CA PHE A 159 7.98 -25.82 -9.54
C PHE A 159 8.68 -25.35 -10.84
N SER A 160 8.83 -24.05 -11.02
CA SER A 160 9.47 -23.49 -12.22
C SER A 160 10.97 -23.80 -12.30
N ALA A 161 11.62 -23.99 -11.16
CA ALA A 161 13.02 -24.40 -10.96
C ALA A 161 13.13 -25.26 -9.69
N SER A 162 14.26 -25.93 -9.50
CA SER A 162 14.55 -26.68 -8.26
C SER A 162 14.66 -25.74 -7.06
N LEU A 163 14.19 -26.19 -5.90
CA LEU A 163 14.35 -25.49 -4.63
C LEU A 163 15.82 -25.47 -4.22
N VAL A 164 16.32 -24.32 -3.80
CA VAL A 164 17.72 -24.11 -3.39
C VAL A 164 17.84 -24.14 -1.87
N ASP A 165 19.01 -24.50 -1.35
CA ASP A 165 19.35 -24.40 0.07
C ASP A 165 19.03 -23.02 0.62
N THR A 166 18.62 -22.97 1.88
CA THR A 166 18.12 -21.79 2.61
C THR A 166 16.83 -21.17 2.09
N GLN A 167 16.29 -21.61 0.95
CA GLN A 167 15.04 -21.07 0.41
C GLN A 167 13.87 -21.37 1.35
N GLU A 168 13.20 -20.31 1.82
CA GLU A 168 12.08 -20.39 2.74
C GLU A 168 10.77 -20.82 2.07
N TYR A 169 9.99 -21.64 2.78
CA TYR A 169 8.66 -22.08 2.39
C TYR A 169 7.68 -22.11 3.57
N GLU A 170 6.39 -22.15 3.25
CA GLU A 170 5.30 -22.34 4.21
C GLU A 170 4.54 -23.64 3.93
N ARG A 171 4.14 -24.35 4.98
CA ARG A 171 3.27 -25.54 4.92
C ARG A 171 1.86 -25.18 5.36
N HIS A 172 0.90 -25.43 4.46
CA HIS A 172 -0.50 -25.09 4.64
C HIS A 172 -1.35 -26.37 4.68
N ARG A 173 -1.83 -26.73 5.87
CA ARG A 173 -2.72 -27.88 6.08
C ARG A 173 -4.16 -27.50 5.82
N LYS A 174 -4.88 -28.30 5.02
CA LYS A 174 -6.33 -28.17 4.66
C LYS A 174 -6.74 -26.93 3.85
N VAL A 175 -6.03 -25.81 3.96
CA VAL A 175 -6.35 -24.57 3.23
C VAL A 175 -5.30 -24.33 2.16
N ARG A 176 -5.73 -23.97 0.95
CA ARG A 176 -4.81 -23.51 -0.09
C ARG A 176 -4.35 -22.08 0.21
N PRO A 177 -3.06 -21.70 0.04
CA PRO A 177 -2.56 -20.37 0.37
C PRO A 177 -3.38 -19.20 -0.19
N ASN A 178 -3.86 -19.30 -1.43
CA ASN A 178 -4.68 -18.27 -2.08
C ASN A 178 -5.98 -17.97 -1.31
N ILE A 179 -6.61 -18.97 -0.69
CA ILE A 179 -7.83 -18.75 0.09
C ILE A 179 -7.54 -17.83 1.28
N ILE A 180 -6.37 -17.99 1.92
CA ILE A 180 -5.95 -17.10 3.01
C ILE A 180 -5.69 -15.69 2.46
N ASN A 181 -4.99 -15.59 1.33
CA ASN A 181 -4.66 -14.32 0.69
C ASN A 181 -5.91 -13.54 0.25
N ASP A 182 -6.89 -14.21 -0.34
CA ASP A 182 -8.15 -13.61 -0.77
C ASP A 182 -8.98 -13.20 0.46
N ARG A 183 -9.02 -14.05 1.49
CA ARG A 183 -9.77 -13.74 2.71
C ARG A 183 -9.15 -12.58 3.49
N LEU A 184 -7.82 -12.45 3.50
CA LEU A 184 -7.13 -11.28 4.05
C LEU A 184 -7.62 -9.99 3.39
N ASP A 185 -7.68 -9.96 2.04
CA ASP A 185 -8.15 -8.78 1.29
C ASP A 185 -9.62 -8.47 1.59
N VAL A 186 -10.48 -9.49 1.67
CA VAL A 186 -11.90 -9.32 2.03
C VAL A 186 -12.04 -8.73 3.44
N ILE A 187 -11.30 -9.26 4.43
CA ILE A 187 -11.38 -8.77 5.81
C ILE A 187 -10.86 -7.32 5.90
N LEU A 188 -9.79 -6.97 5.20
CA LEU A 188 -9.31 -5.58 5.13
C LEU A 188 -10.36 -4.64 4.52
N GLY A 189 -11.06 -5.08 3.48
CA GLY A 189 -12.16 -4.32 2.88
C GLY A 189 -13.35 -4.12 3.83
N VAL A 190 -13.66 -5.11 4.69
CA VAL A 190 -14.74 -5.01 5.68
C VAL A 190 -14.33 -4.12 6.86
N LEU A 191 -13.07 -4.17 7.28
CA LEU A 191 -12.58 -3.32 8.35
C LEU A 191 -12.54 -1.86 7.88
N ARG A 192 -13.09 -0.97 8.71
CA ARG A 192 -13.14 0.46 8.44
C ARG A 192 -12.21 1.22 9.39
N GLN A 193 -11.43 2.15 8.85
CA GLN A 193 -10.62 3.12 9.59
C GLN A 193 -11.31 4.48 9.58
N ASN A 194 -11.29 5.18 10.72
CA ASN A 194 -11.79 6.54 10.79
C ASN A 194 -10.83 7.48 10.08
N VAL A 195 -11.34 8.36 9.23
CA VAL A 195 -10.57 9.35 8.49
C VAL A 195 -11.17 10.73 8.63
N ILE A 196 -10.29 11.72 8.48
CA ILE A 196 -10.62 13.13 8.36
C ILE A 196 -10.08 13.55 7.00
N LEU A 197 -10.96 14.06 6.14
CA LEU A 197 -10.61 14.45 4.78
C LEU A 197 -11.00 15.91 4.56
N PRO A 198 -10.19 16.69 3.83
CA PRO A 198 -10.60 18.00 3.36
C PRO A 198 -11.75 17.82 2.37
N ALA A 199 -12.75 18.69 2.45
CA ALA A 199 -13.83 18.71 1.46
C ALA A 199 -13.33 19.48 0.23
N THR A 200 -12.87 18.77 -0.81
CA THR A 200 -12.27 19.41 -1.98
C THR A 200 -12.58 18.69 -3.28
N ILE A 201 -12.56 19.45 -4.38
CA ILE A 201 -12.60 18.92 -5.76
C ILE A 201 -11.22 18.53 -6.30
N ILE A 202 -10.13 18.85 -5.59
CA ILE A 202 -8.77 18.50 -5.99
C ILE A 202 -8.53 17.01 -5.70
N VAL A 203 -8.01 16.30 -6.71
CA VAL A 203 -7.57 14.91 -6.55
C VAL A 203 -6.39 14.86 -5.57
N ASP A 204 -6.42 13.91 -4.62
CA ASP A 204 -5.40 13.76 -3.57
C ASP A 204 -5.20 15.04 -2.74
N GLY A 205 -6.30 15.73 -2.45
CA GLY A 205 -6.27 16.93 -1.64
C GLY A 205 -5.89 16.68 -0.17
N ASP A 206 -5.95 15.42 0.30
CA ASP A 206 -5.50 14.99 1.62
C ASP A 206 -4.02 14.55 1.66
N MET A 207 -3.30 14.60 0.52
CA MET A 207 -1.88 14.25 0.40
C MET A 207 -1.56 12.81 0.83
N GLU A 208 -2.49 11.88 0.66
CA GLU A 208 -2.39 10.51 1.17
C GLU A 208 -1.86 9.48 0.16
N ASP A 209 -1.72 9.89 -1.09
CA ASP A 209 -1.12 9.11 -2.17
C ASP A 209 0.33 9.54 -2.47
N ASP A 210 0.99 8.87 -3.42
CA ASP A 210 2.33 9.27 -3.84
C ASP A 210 2.26 10.61 -4.60
N PRO A 211 2.95 11.68 -4.16
CA PRO A 211 2.88 13.00 -4.74
C PRO A 211 3.31 13.02 -6.20
N ALA A 212 4.20 12.11 -6.61
CA ALA A 212 4.59 11.99 -8.03
C ALA A 212 3.43 11.54 -8.94
N THR A 213 2.35 10.99 -8.36
CA THR A 213 1.17 10.53 -9.11
C THR A 213 0.20 11.67 -9.37
N ASN A 214 -0.10 12.48 -8.34
CA ASN A 214 -1.20 13.44 -8.37
C ASN A 214 -0.74 14.90 -8.48
N PHE A 215 0.55 15.19 -8.25
CA PHE A 215 1.11 16.53 -8.35
C PHE A 215 2.27 16.58 -9.35
N ALA A 216 2.26 17.61 -10.20
CA ALA A 216 3.33 17.94 -11.13
C ALA A 216 4.17 19.10 -10.60
N VAL A 217 5.46 19.05 -10.92
CA VAL A 217 6.40 20.14 -10.71
C VAL A 217 6.16 21.28 -11.72
N GLY A 218 6.23 22.51 -11.24
CA GLY A 218 6.18 23.77 -11.97
C GLY A 218 7.56 24.32 -12.35
N GLY A 219 8.63 23.82 -11.74
CA GLY A 219 10.00 24.29 -11.96
C GLY A 219 11.06 23.21 -11.75
N THR A 220 12.01 23.46 -10.86
CA THR A 220 13.16 22.57 -10.59
C THR A 220 13.10 21.84 -9.25
N GLU A 221 12.00 22.02 -8.53
CA GLU A 221 11.77 21.44 -7.22
C GLU A 221 11.66 19.91 -7.23
N SER A 222 11.94 19.33 -6.07
CA SER A 222 11.65 17.93 -5.79
C SER A 222 10.43 17.81 -4.88
N LEU A 223 9.53 16.88 -5.23
CA LEU A 223 8.39 16.48 -4.40
C LEU A 223 8.71 15.19 -3.67
N ALA A 224 8.33 15.09 -2.40
CA ALA A 224 8.51 13.88 -1.60
C ALA A 224 7.38 13.71 -0.56
N ASN A 225 7.18 12.46 -0.14
CA ASN A 225 6.36 12.14 1.02
C ASN A 225 7.10 12.46 2.32
N GLU A 226 6.44 13.14 3.26
CA GLU A 226 6.94 13.35 4.62
C GLU A 226 5.97 12.75 5.65
N THR A 227 6.47 11.88 6.53
CA THR A 227 5.65 11.17 7.53
C THR A 227 5.81 11.69 8.95
N THR A 228 6.75 12.62 9.18
CA THR A 228 7.07 13.15 10.52
C THR A 228 6.49 14.54 10.77
N ILE A 229 6.38 15.36 9.73
CA ILE A 229 5.79 16.70 9.77
C ILE A 229 4.41 16.62 9.14
N VAL A 230 3.45 16.14 9.93
CA VAL A 230 2.09 15.85 9.50
C VAL A 230 1.12 16.37 10.54
N ARG A 231 0.00 16.92 10.10
CA ARG A 231 -1.04 17.50 10.95
C ARG A 231 -2.34 16.72 10.85
N HIS A 232 -2.80 16.41 9.65
CA HIS A 232 -3.93 15.53 9.38
C HIS A 232 -3.45 14.34 8.55
N GLY A 233 -4.07 13.18 8.75
CA GLY A 233 -3.68 12.01 7.98
C GLY A 233 -2.34 11.39 8.42
N ARG A 234 -1.60 10.85 7.45
CA ARG A 234 -0.42 9.99 7.64
C ARG A 234 0.86 10.60 7.08
N GLN A 235 0.74 11.49 6.09
CA GLN A 235 1.86 12.13 5.44
C GLN A 235 1.47 13.52 4.96
N SER A 236 2.47 14.32 4.61
CA SER A 236 2.33 15.62 3.95
C SER A 236 3.16 15.64 2.68
N LEU A 237 2.80 16.52 1.75
CA LEU A 237 3.59 16.82 0.58
C LEU A 237 4.75 17.73 0.98
N LYS A 238 5.98 17.23 0.82
CA LYS A 238 7.19 18.04 0.95
C LYS A 238 7.60 18.60 -0.40
N ILE A 239 7.78 19.91 -0.46
CA ILE A 239 8.41 20.61 -1.58
C ILE A 239 9.79 21.06 -1.14
N THR A 240 10.79 20.87 -1.99
CA THR A 240 12.14 21.46 -1.83
C THR A 240 12.48 22.21 -3.10
N ALA A 241 12.49 23.53 -3.01
CA ALA A 241 12.73 24.43 -4.14
C ALA A 241 14.15 24.28 -4.68
N GLY A 242 14.30 24.18 -6.00
CA GLY A 242 15.58 24.24 -6.71
C GLY A 242 15.88 25.62 -7.32
N ALA A 243 14.85 26.46 -7.42
CA ALA A 243 14.88 27.84 -7.88
C ALA A 243 13.82 28.68 -7.14
N ASP A 244 13.84 29.99 -7.36
CA ASP A 244 12.82 30.90 -6.83
C ASP A 244 11.47 30.65 -7.55
N ASP A 245 10.38 30.83 -6.82
CA ASP A 245 9.00 30.62 -7.28
C ASP A 245 8.70 29.20 -7.83
N ASP A 246 9.43 28.18 -7.34
CA ASP A 246 9.17 26.77 -7.66
C ASP A 246 7.87 26.29 -6.97
N TYR A 247 7.04 25.50 -7.65
CA TYR A 247 5.71 25.13 -7.14
C TYR A 247 5.22 23.74 -7.57
N ALA A 248 4.44 23.09 -6.70
CA ALA A 248 3.65 21.92 -7.08
C ALA A 248 2.23 22.31 -7.50
N LYS A 249 1.66 21.62 -8.49
CA LYS A 249 0.24 21.74 -8.84
C LYS A 249 -0.41 20.39 -9.12
N PRO A 250 -1.74 20.23 -8.92
CA PRO A 250 -2.44 19.01 -9.31
C PRO A 250 -2.25 18.68 -10.80
N THR A 251 -2.08 17.39 -11.11
CA THR A 251 -1.95 16.90 -12.51
C THR A 251 -3.27 16.88 -13.25
N THR A 252 -4.38 16.81 -12.51
CA THR A 252 -5.74 16.75 -13.08
C THR A 252 -6.26 18.16 -13.33
N ALA A 253 -6.58 18.46 -14.60
CA ALA A 253 -7.18 19.72 -15.01
C ALA A 253 -8.53 19.94 -14.30
N THR A 254 -8.72 21.12 -13.70
CA THR A 254 -9.94 21.49 -12.98
C THR A 254 -10.66 22.60 -13.73
N TYR A 255 -11.91 22.36 -14.11
CA TYR A 255 -12.72 23.30 -14.88
C TYR A 255 -13.81 23.92 -14.01
N LEU A 256 -13.79 25.24 -13.86
CA LEU A 256 -14.81 25.99 -13.12
C LEU A 256 -15.39 27.09 -14.00
N PRO A 257 -16.74 27.23 -14.08
CA PRO A 257 -17.35 28.31 -14.84
C PRO A 257 -16.95 29.69 -14.30
N GLY A 258 -16.77 30.66 -15.19
CA GLY A 258 -16.58 32.06 -14.82
C GLY A 258 -17.68 32.59 -13.89
N GLY A 259 -17.28 33.34 -12.87
CA GLY A 259 -18.15 33.85 -11.80
C GLY A 259 -18.40 32.86 -10.66
N THR A 260 -17.85 31.64 -10.71
CA THR A 260 -17.90 30.71 -9.58
C THR A 260 -17.08 31.28 -8.42
N GLN A 261 -17.71 31.46 -7.26
CA GLN A 261 -16.98 31.77 -6.03
C GLN A 261 -16.39 30.48 -5.46
N VAL A 262 -15.14 30.53 -5.03
CA VAL A 262 -14.40 29.41 -4.46
C VAL A 262 -13.73 29.82 -3.16
N LEU A 263 -13.59 28.85 -2.26
CA LEU A 263 -12.72 28.92 -1.10
C LEU A 263 -11.49 28.07 -1.37
N CYS A 264 -10.32 28.66 -1.17
CA CYS A 264 -9.03 28.00 -1.30
C CYS A 264 -8.33 28.00 0.06
N ALA A 265 -7.85 26.85 0.52
CA ALA A 265 -7.16 26.76 1.81
C ALA A 265 -6.09 25.67 1.85
N THR A 266 -5.07 25.85 2.69
CA THR A 266 -4.08 24.83 3.04
C THR A 266 -3.53 25.05 4.46
N ASP A 267 -3.19 23.95 5.14
CA ASP A 267 -2.33 23.98 6.32
C ASP A 267 -0.93 23.58 5.88
N CYS A 268 0.06 24.43 6.16
CA CYS A 268 1.44 24.17 5.80
C CYS A 268 2.38 24.36 7.00
N TYR A 269 3.49 23.63 7.00
CA TYR A 269 4.62 23.85 7.91
C TYR A 269 5.76 24.49 7.14
N ILE A 270 6.16 25.67 7.59
CA ILE A 270 7.24 26.46 7.00
C ILE A 270 8.49 26.25 7.84
N THR A 271 9.58 25.78 7.23
CA THR A 271 10.86 25.59 7.93
C THR A 271 11.45 26.95 8.30
N ALA A 272 12.27 26.99 9.36
CA ALA A 272 12.80 28.25 9.86
C ALA A 272 13.71 28.95 8.82
N GLY A 273 13.29 30.13 8.38
CA GLY A 273 13.99 30.93 7.37
C GLY A 273 13.38 30.88 5.97
N ASP A 274 12.36 30.04 5.78
CA ASP A 274 11.75 29.77 4.47
C ASP A 274 10.40 30.50 4.34
N SER A 275 9.83 30.49 3.14
CA SER A 275 8.59 31.21 2.84
C SER A 275 7.69 30.47 1.86
N VAL A 276 6.39 30.70 1.95
CA VAL A 276 5.37 29.95 1.18
C VAL A 276 4.34 30.87 0.55
N LYS A 277 3.84 30.48 -0.62
CA LYS A 277 2.69 31.09 -1.28
C LYS A 277 1.69 30.03 -1.77
N LEU A 278 0.43 30.18 -1.39
CA LEU A 278 -0.71 29.47 -1.95
C LEU A 278 -1.33 30.35 -3.05
N ILE A 279 -1.49 29.80 -4.25
CA ILE A 279 -1.99 30.56 -5.41
C ILE A 279 -3.22 29.86 -5.98
N PHE A 280 -4.30 30.61 -6.17
CA PHE A 280 -5.37 30.22 -7.08
C PHE A 280 -5.09 30.81 -8.45
N TYR A 281 -4.88 29.94 -9.45
CA TYR A 281 -4.31 30.32 -10.73
C TYR A 281 -5.30 30.09 -11.89
N ASP A 282 -5.36 31.07 -12.79
CA ASP A 282 -6.06 30.98 -14.07
C ASP A 282 -5.12 30.40 -15.11
N GLU A 283 -5.24 29.10 -15.40
CA GLU A 283 -4.43 28.43 -16.43
C GLU A 283 -4.79 28.92 -17.84
N THR A 284 -6.02 29.41 -18.03
CA THR A 284 -6.50 29.90 -19.33
C THR A 284 -5.81 31.21 -19.72
N ASN A 285 -5.69 32.13 -18.77
CA ASN A 285 -5.15 33.47 -18.99
C ASN A 285 -3.73 33.65 -18.40
N SER A 286 -3.15 32.60 -17.82
CA SER A 286 -1.83 32.58 -17.21
C SER A 286 -1.64 33.67 -16.15
N ALA A 287 -2.58 33.78 -15.22
CA ALA A 287 -2.59 34.84 -14.21
C ALA A 287 -2.98 34.32 -12.83
N ASN A 288 -2.42 34.94 -11.77
CA ASN A 288 -2.87 34.71 -10.41
C ASN A 288 -4.25 35.36 -10.24
N ILE A 289 -5.21 34.59 -9.71
CA ILE A 289 -6.55 35.09 -9.36
C ILE A 289 -6.53 35.69 -7.96
N GLU A 290 -5.95 34.95 -7.00
CA GLU A 290 -5.79 35.36 -5.61
C GLU A 290 -4.65 34.56 -4.97
N THR A 291 -4.03 35.13 -3.93
CA THR A 291 -2.89 34.54 -3.23
C THR A 291 -3.03 34.61 -1.71
N ALA A 292 -2.31 33.73 -1.02
CA ALA A 292 -2.03 33.81 0.40
C ALA A 292 -0.57 33.43 0.66
N GLU A 293 0.12 34.16 1.53
CA GLU A 293 1.56 34.01 1.71
C GLU A 293 1.96 34.18 3.17
N SER A 294 3.06 33.54 3.55
CA SER A 294 3.62 33.63 4.90
C SER A 294 5.11 33.29 4.92
N ASP A 295 5.87 33.97 5.78
CA ASP A 295 7.26 33.66 6.13
C ASP A 295 7.42 33.25 7.60
N GLU A 296 6.30 33.13 8.33
CA GLU A 296 6.30 32.69 9.73
C GLU A 296 6.73 31.22 9.84
N SER A 297 7.68 30.95 10.73
CA SER A 297 8.17 29.58 10.92
C SER A 297 7.19 28.72 11.72
N GLY A 298 6.92 27.51 11.23
CA GLY A 298 6.03 26.54 11.85
C GLY A 298 4.71 26.36 11.10
N TRP A 299 3.69 25.88 11.81
CA TRP A 299 2.38 25.61 11.21
C TRP A 299 1.58 26.91 10.99
N VAL A 300 1.23 27.17 9.73
CA VAL A 300 0.39 28.30 9.29
C VAL A 300 -0.80 27.79 8.46
N HIS A 301 -1.95 28.43 8.65
CA HIS A 301 -3.15 28.19 7.85
C HIS A 301 -3.30 29.33 6.85
N LEU A 302 -3.36 29.00 5.56
CA LEU A 302 -3.60 29.97 4.49
C LEU A 302 -5.02 29.72 3.97
N GLU A 303 -5.87 30.75 3.93
CA GLU A 303 -7.25 30.63 3.45
C GLU A 303 -7.73 31.94 2.83
N PHE A 304 -8.36 31.86 1.66
CA PHE A 304 -9.00 33.00 1.01
C PHE A 304 -10.22 32.57 0.19
N GLU A 305 -11.11 33.54 -0.05
CA GLU A 305 -12.22 33.41 -1.00
C GLU A 305 -11.89 34.17 -2.29
N ALA A 306 -12.13 33.56 -3.44
CA ALA A 306 -11.88 34.18 -4.74
C ALA A 306 -13.05 33.94 -5.71
N SER A 307 -13.17 34.78 -6.72
CA SER A 307 -14.15 34.59 -7.81
C SER A 307 -13.40 34.26 -9.10
N VAL A 308 -13.78 33.16 -9.73
CA VAL A 308 -13.24 32.76 -11.04
C VAL A 308 -13.55 33.88 -12.07
N PRO A 309 -12.56 34.42 -12.79
CA PRO A 309 -12.79 35.43 -13.81
C PRO A 309 -13.72 34.94 -14.92
N ALA A 310 -14.48 35.85 -15.55
CA ALA A 310 -15.45 35.48 -16.59
C ALA A 310 -14.81 34.84 -17.85
N THR A 311 -13.51 35.09 -18.08
CA THR A 311 -12.72 34.56 -19.20
C THR A 311 -11.91 33.31 -18.83
N CYS A 312 -12.03 32.81 -17.59
CA CYS A 312 -11.32 31.63 -17.12
C CYS A 312 -12.17 30.38 -17.38
N GLU A 313 -11.55 29.35 -17.94
CA GLU A 313 -12.18 28.05 -18.21
C GLU A 313 -11.52 26.92 -17.40
N GLU A 314 -10.20 26.99 -17.23
CA GLU A 314 -9.37 26.08 -16.44
C GLU A 314 -8.67 26.82 -15.31
N VAL A 315 -8.73 26.23 -14.11
CA VAL A 315 -8.07 26.72 -12.90
C VAL A 315 -7.14 25.66 -12.33
N SER A 316 -6.12 26.12 -11.59
CA SER A 316 -5.29 25.26 -10.76
C SER A 316 -5.03 25.91 -9.41
N VAL A 317 -4.64 25.10 -8.43
CA VAL A 317 -4.09 25.60 -7.17
C VAL A 317 -2.61 25.25 -7.15
N ARG A 318 -1.76 26.24 -6.88
CA ARG A 318 -0.31 26.07 -6.84
C ARG A 318 0.19 26.24 -5.41
N LEU A 319 1.06 25.33 -5.02
CA LEU A 319 1.74 25.27 -3.73
C LEU A 319 3.19 25.68 -3.97
N GLU A 320 3.51 26.95 -3.72
CA GLU A 320 4.80 27.55 -4.09
C GLU A 320 5.72 27.70 -2.87
N ALA A 321 6.99 27.35 -3.06
CA ALA A 321 8.09 27.68 -2.19
C ALA A 321 8.84 28.87 -2.81
N GLN A 322 8.88 30.02 -2.13
CA GLN A 322 9.13 31.30 -2.82
C GLN A 322 10.61 31.51 -3.18
N SER A 323 11.55 30.93 -2.43
CA SER A 323 12.99 31.10 -2.66
C SER A 323 13.71 29.76 -2.88
N ASN A 324 14.79 29.78 -3.67
CA ASN A 324 15.64 28.60 -3.86
C ASN A 324 16.15 28.02 -2.53
N GLY A 325 15.93 26.74 -2.32
CA GLY A 325 16.30 26.01 -1.11
C GLY A 325 15.22 26.00 -0.03
N ASP A 326 14.12 26.74 -0.20
CA ASP A 326 12.97 26.69 0.72
C ASP A 326 12.38 25.27 0.77
N VAL A 327 12.04 24.82 1.99
CA VAL A 327 11.46 23.52 2.28
C VAL A 327 10.15 23.69 3.03
N ILE A 328 9.06 23.40 2.32
CA ILE A 328 7.70 23.57 2.81
C ILE A 328 6.96 22.21 2.83
N TYR A 329 6.15 22.00 3.85
CA TYR A 329 5.33 20.79 3.99
C TYR A 329 3.85 21.16 3.95
N PHE A 330 3.11 20.67 2.97
CA PHE A 330 1.68 20.91 2.82
C PHE A 330 0.89 19.69 3.27
N ASP A 331 0.00 19.89 4.24
CA ASP A 331 -0.75 18.82 4.87
C ASP A 331 -2.02 18.46 4.09
N HIS A 332 -2.66 19.47 3.50
CA HIS A 332 -3.85 19.29 2.68
C HIS A 332 -4.03 20.48 1.74
N ILE A 333 -4.88 20.34 0.74
CA ILE A 333 -5.33 21.43 -0.11
C ILE A 333 -6.84 21.36 -0.27
N THR A 334 -7.49 22.50 -0.10
CA THR A 334 -8.92 22.66 -0.28
C THR A 334 -9.17 23.64 -1.40
N LEU A 335 -9.81 23.18 -2.47
CA LEU A 335 -10.57 24.01 -3.40
C LEU A 335 -12.04 23.61 -3.33
N TRP A 336 -12.90 24.56 -2.97
CA TRP A 336 -14.35 24.33 -2.79
C TRP A 336 -15.18 25.44 -3.45
N PRO A 337 -16.09 25.14 -4.41
CA PRO A 337 -17.06 26.10 -4.91
C PRO A 337 -18.12 26.43 -3.85
N VAL A 338 -18.18 27.66 -3.35
CA VAL A 338 -19.03 28.01 -2.18
C VAL A 338 -20.54 28.01 -2.48
N ALA A 339 -20.95 28.04 -3.74
CA ALA A 339 -22.35 28.04 -4.16
C ALA A 339 -22.81 26.68 -4.68
N ASP A 340 -23.91 26.14 -4.11
CA ASP A 340 -24.71 24.95 -4.47
C ASP A 340 -24.09 24.03 -5.54
N LYS A 341 -22.93 23.45 -5.25
CA LYS A 341 -22.38 22.31 -5.99
C LYS A 341 -22.18 21.16 -5.02
N GLY A 342 -22.81 20.04 -5.34
CA GLY A 342 -22.52 18.81 -4.64
C GLY A 342 -21.06 18.42 -4.88
N ILE A 343 -20.39 17.93 -3.84
CA ILE A 343 -19.10 17.26 -4.00
C ILE A 343 -19.35 15.78 -4.19
N ASP A 344 -18.77 15.27 -5.28
CA ASP A 344 -18.60 13.84 -5.50
C ASP A 344 -17.68 13.32 -4.40
N LEU A 345 -18.13 12.30 -3.70
CA LEU A 345 -17.30 11.67 -2.69
C LEU A 345 -16.09 11.01 -3.34
N PRO A 346 -14.95 10.96 -2.64
CA PRO A 346 -13.89 10.03 -2.98
C PRO A 346 -14.47 8.62 -3.16
N THR A 347 -14.00 7.90 -4.19
CA THR A 347 -14.56 6.61 -4.61
C THR A 347 -14.55 5.53 -3.51
N PHE A 348 -13.69 5.67 -2.50
CA PHE A 348 -13.64 4.78 -1.35
C PHE A 348 -14.73 5.04 -0.29
N LEU A 349 -15.39 6.20 -0.32
CA LEU A 349 -16.58 6.51 0.48
C LEU A 349 -17.84 6.17 -0.33
N GLU A 350 -17.99 4.88 -0.63
CA GLU A 350 -19.07 4.37 -1.48
C GLU A 350 -20.46 4.62 -0.87
N PHE A 351 -20.58 4.50 0.46
CA PHE A 351 -21.87 4.55 1.14
C PHE A 351 -22.06 5.81 1.98
N LEU A 352 -23.29 6.36 1.99
CA LEU A 352 -23.65 7.52 2.81
C LEU A 352 -23.44 7.29 4.33
N PHE A 353 -23.49 6.04 4.79
CA PHE A 353 -23.25 5.70 6.19
C PHE A 353 -21.77 5.79 6.59
N ASP A 354 -20.85 5.74 5.62
CA ASP A 354 -19.41 5.88 5.88
C ASP A 354 -19.07 7.33 6.26
N ILE A 355 -19.93 8.32 5.95
CA ILE A 355 -19.78 9.70 6.42
C ILE A 355 -20.45 9.87 7.78
N GLN A 356 -19.65 10.24 8.77
CA GLN A 356 -20.11 10.51 10.12
C GLN A 356 -20.63 11.94 10.26
N SER A 357 -19.84 12.95 9.87
CA SER A 357 -20.17 14.36 10.07
C SER A 357 -19.35 15.29 9.19
N LEU A 358 -19.90 16.46 8.88
CA LEU A 358 -19.18 17.59 8.29
C LEU A 358 -18.88 18.63 9.38
N PHE A 359 -17.71 19.23 9.35
CA PHE A 359 -17.28 20.22 10.33
C PHE A 359 -16.27 21.20 9.71
N PHE A 360 -15.94 22.27 10.42
CA PHE A 360 -14.87 23.19 10.03
C PHE A 360 -14.02 23.54 11.26
N TYR A 361 -12.77 23.90 11.01
CA TYR A 361 -11.93 24.54 12.02
C TYR A 361 -12.12 26.05 11.92
N PRO A 362 -12.44 26.76 13.02
CA PRO A 362 -12.50 28.21 12.98
C PRO A 362 -11.13 28.79 12.58
N VAL A 363 -11.12 29.69 11.61
CA VAL A 363 -9.92 30.47 11.25
C VAL A 363 -9.45 31.22 12.49
N GLY A 364 -8.16 31.09 12.78
CA GLY A 364 -7.55 31.75 13.93
C GLY A 364 -7.25 33.22 13.67
N THR A 365 -6.55 33.84 14.62
CA THR A 365 -6.10 35.21 14.49
C THR A 365 -5.13 35.34 13.30
N GLY A 366 -5.35 36.36 12.47
CA GLY A 366 -4.46 36.70 11.36
C GLY A 366 -3.03 36.96 11.85
N LEU A 367 -2.05 36.46 11.08
CA LEU A 367 -0.64 36.71 11.33
C LEU A 367 -0.30 38.15 10.96
N ALA A 368 0.51 38.81 11.79
CA ALA A 368 0.92 40.18 11.56
C ALA A 368 2.28 40.19 10.86
N GLY A 369 2.43 40.95 9.78
CA GLY A 369 3.67 41.07 9.02
C GLY A 369 3.38 41.73 7.68
N SER A 370 4.39 42.32 7.04
CA SER A 370 4.22 42.91 5.69
C SER A 370 4.22 41.86 4.58
N THR A 371 4.70 40.65 4.90
CA THR A 371 4.82 39.47 4.03
C THR A 371 3.69 38.47 4.24
N ASN A 372 2.95 38.59 5.34
CA ASN A 372 1.82 37.72 5.66
C ASN A 372 0.55 38.27 4.99
N ASP A 373 -0.06 37.46 4.11
CA ASP A 373 -1.33 37.78 3.47
C ASP A 373 -2.27 36.57 3.51
N ASN A 374 -3.52 36.78 3.92
CA ASN A 374 -4.51 35.71 4.11
C ASN A 374 -3.96 34.52 4.93
N ALA A 375 -3.08 34.82 5.88
CA ALA A 375 -2.37 33.86 6.71
C ALA A 375 -2.80 33.95 8.18
N TYR A 376 -3.08 32.81 8.78
CA TYR A 376 -3.74 32.70 10.08
C TYR A 376 -3.06 31.68 10.99
N ARG A 377 -3.19 31.92 12.29
CA ARG A 377 -2.80 30.93 13.30
C ARG A 377 -3.74 29.75 13.28
N ILE A 378 -3.19 28.56 13.46
CA ILE A 378 -3.99 27.34 13.44
C ILE A 378 -4.46 26.94 14.86
N ASN A 379 -5.65 26.32 14.95
CA ASN A 379 -6.24 25.72 16.16
C ASN A 379 -6.55 26.69 17.32
N GLU A 380 -6.84 27.96 17.06
CA GLU A 380 -7.32 28.86 18.13
C GLU A 380 -8.77 28.54 18.58
N GLY A 381 -9.52 27.77 17.78
CA GLY A 381 -10.87 27.29 18.10
C GLY A 381 -11.01 25.77 18.01
N ALA A 382 -11.97 25.22 18.75
CA ALA A 382 -12.34 23.81 18.62
C ALA A 382 -13.16 23.57 17.33
N PRO A 383 -13.07 22.38 16.71
CA PRO A 383 -13.86 22.02 15.53
C PRO A 383 -15.36 22.28 15.74
N GLN A 384 -16.00 22.96 14.79
CA GLN A 384 -17.42 23.29 14.84
C GLN A 384 -18.20 22.42 13.86
N PHE A 385 -19.27 21.79 14.34
CA PHE A 385 -20.15 20.97 13.50
C PHE A 385 -20.86 21.85 12.47
N TYR A 386 -20.81 21.44 11.21
CA TYR A 386 -21.51 22.12 10.13
C TYR A 386 -22.88 21.48 9.92
N ALA A 387 -23.90 22.06 10.54
CA ALA A 387 -25.26 21.50 10.55
C ALA A 387 -26.01 21.57 9.21
N HIS A 388 -25.54 22.39 8.26
CA HIS A 388 -26.23 22.66 7.00
C HIS A 388 -25.72 21.75 5.87
N SER A 389 -25.54 20.47 6.15
CA SER A 389 -25.17 19.46 5.14
C SER A 389 -26.35 18.53 4.89
N GLN A 390 -26.65 18.27 3.62
CA GLN A 390 -27.56 17.21 3.22
C GLN A 390 -26.78 16.12 2.47
N LYS A 391 -27.17 14.88 2.71
CA LYS A 391 -26.56 13.69 2.12
C LYS A 391 -27.54 13.13 1.12
N GLU A 392 -27.15 13.01 -0.15
CA GLU A 392 -28.01 12.45 -1.19
C GLU A 392 -27.31 11.34 -1.94
N LEU A 393 -28.10 10.33 -2.28
CA LEU A 393 -27.71 9.33 -3.26
C LEU A 393 -28.29 9.81 -4.60
N ASP A 394 -27.42 10.13 -5.55
CA ASP A 394 -27.78 10.51 -6.91
C ASP A 394 -27.41 9.36 -7.85
N ASP A 395 -28.36 8.44 -8.06
CA ASP A 395 -28.20 7.28 -8.95
C ASP A 395 -28.09 7.66 -10.44
N THR A 396 -28.16 8.96 -10.80
CA THR A 396 -28.06 9.43 -12.19
C THR A 396 -26.64 9.85 -12.59
N GLY A 397 -25.73 10.02 -11.62
CA GLY A 397 -24.33 10.38 -11.83
C GLY A 397 -23.39 9.18 -11.95
N ALA A 398 -22.18 9.39 -12.48
CA ALA A 398 -21.12 8.39 -12.48
C ALA A 398 -20.58 8.09 -11.06
N GLY A 399 -20.75 9.03 -10.12
CA GLY A 399 -20.60 8.82 -8.68
C GLY A 399 -21.97 8.85 -8.00
N ALA A 400 -22.39 7.72 -7.41
CA ALA A 400 -23.74 7.56 -6.87
C ALA A 400 -23.98 8.32 -5.55
N SER A 401 -22.92 8.67 -4.81
CA SER A 401 -23.03 9.29 -3.49
C SER A 401 -22.44 10.71 -3.50
N ARG A 402 -23.28 11.71 -3.22
CA ARG A 402 -22.91 13.14 -3.24
C ARG A 402 -23.26 13.83 -1.92
N PHE A 403 -22.45 14.81 -1.56
CA PHE A 403 -22.77 15.73 -0.46
C PHE A 403 -23.07 17.10 -1.01
N TYR A 404 -24.17 17.70 -0.56
CA TYR A 404 -24.48 19.09 -0.90
C TYR A 404 -24.72 19.92 0.35
N VAL A 405 -24.35 21.19 0.25
CA VAL A 405 -24.53 22.21 1.28
C VAL A 405 -25.65 23.14 0.78
N PRO A 406 -26.93 22.84 1.08
CA PRO A 406 -28.04 23.60 0.55
C PRO A 406 -28.05 25.03 1.10
N SER A 407 -28.11 26.01 0.20
CA SER A 407 -28.54 27.38 0.50
C SER A 407 -27.65 28.21 1.45
N ARG A 408 -26.42 27.79 1.76
CA ARG A 408 -25.49 28.60 2.57
C ARG A 408 -24.05 28.45 2.11
N THR A 409 -23.41 29.56 1.79
CA THR A 409 -21.99 29.63 1.45
C THR A 409 -21.14 29.39 2.70
N PRO A 410 -20.37 28.30 2.80
CA PRO A 410 -19.44 28.12 3.90
C PRO A 410 -18.38 29.22 3.84
N THR A 411 -18.06 29.79 5.00
CA THR A 411 -17.05 30.87 5.14
C THR A 411 -15.67 30.33 5.54
N ASN A 412 -15.53 29.00 5.65
CA ASN A 412 -14.33 28.32 6.13
C ASN A 412 -14.18 26.98 5.41
N ALA A 413 -12.95 26.50 5.30
CA ALA A 413 -12.66 25.17 4.78
C ALA A 413 -13.41 24.08 5.56
N LEU A 414 -14.15 23.27 4.81
CA LEU A 414 -14.96 22.18 5.33
C LEU A 414 -14.17 20.88 5.37
N TRP A 415 -14.47 20.04 6.35
CA TRP A 415 -13.82 18.76 6.61
C TRP A 415 -14.86 17.66 6.79
N ILE A 416 -14.59 16.52 6.15
CA ILE A 416 -15.42 15.32 6.21
C ILE A 416 -14.80 14.37 7.22
N LYS A 417 -15.56 14.03 8.25
CA LYS A 417 -15.25 12.89 9.12
C LYS A 417 -15.97 11.66 8.59
N GLY A 418 -15.21 10.65 8.19
CA GLY A 418 -15.73 9.43 7.60
C GLY A 418 -15.02 8.17 8.05
N ARG A 419 -15.39 7.07 7.41
CA ARG A 419 -14.83 5.74 7.60
C ARG A 419 -14.48 5.16 6.24
N LYS A 420 -13.18 4.98 5.96
CA LYS A 420 -12.74 4.31 4.72
C LYS A 420 -12.37 2.85 5.00
N PRO A 421 -12.53 1.92 4.04
CA PRO A 421 -11.95 0.59 4.15
C PRO A 421 -10.43 0.66 4.33
N TYR A 422 -9.82 -0.36 4.94
CA TYR A 422 -8.38 -0.52 4.79
C TYR A 422 -8.08 -0.91 3.34
N PRO A 423 -6.98 -0.41 2.75
CA PRO A 423 -6.57 -0.86 1.44
C PRO A 423 -6.35 -2.38 1.47
N ALA A 424 -6.84 -3.07 0.45
CA ALA A 424 -6.41 -4.42 0.18
C ALA A 424 -4.89 -4.43 -0.07
N PHE A 425 -4.26 -5.59 -0.08
CA PHE A 425 -2.87 -5.70 -0.51
C PHE A 425 -2.78 -5.48 -2.03
N ALA A 426 -2.90 -4.23 -2.48
CA ALA A 426 -2.91 -3.85 -3.89
C ALA A 426 -1.56 -4.19 -4.55
N GLY A 427 -1.59 -4.81 -5.73
CA GLY A 427 -0.39 -5.04 -6.57
C GLY A 427 0.66 -5.98 -5.97
N ALA A 428 0.39 -6.62 -4.84
CA ALA A 428 1.30 -7.52 -4.19
C ALA A 428 1.32 -8.87 -4.89
N THR A 429 2.41 -9.20 -5.58
CA THR A 429 2.85 -10.60 -5.63
C THR A 429 2.70 -11.17 -4.22
N ASP A 430 2.13 -12.37 -4.08
CA ASP A 430 1.72 -12.96 -2.78
C ASP A 430 2.78 -12.82 -1.66
N ALA A 431 4.06 -12.68 -2.03
CA ALA A 431 5.19 -12.22 -1.23
C ALA A 431 4.92 -11.05 -0.25
N LEU A 432 4.24 -9.97 -0.66
CA LEU A 432 4.11 -8.76 0.17
C LEU A 432 3.00 -8.86 1.24
N LYS A 433 2.09 -9.84 1.13
CA LYS A 433 1.05 -10.10 2.15
C LYS A 433 1.64 -10.58 3.48
N ASP A 434 2.91 -10.98 3.49
CA ASP A 434 3.60 -11.40 4.71
C ASP A 434 4.19 -10.26 5.54
N VAL A 435 4.50 -9.14 4.91
CA VAL A 435 5.17 -7.99 5.54
C VAL A 435 4.20 -7.12 6.36
N ASP A 436 2.88 -7.28 6.16
CA ASP A 436 1.85 -6.46 6.81
C ASP A 436 2.07 -4.97 6.57
N THR A 437 2.07 -4.56 5.31
CA THR A 437 2.15 -3.15 4.90
C THR A 437 0.87 -2.37 5.23
N THR A 438 -0.13 -3.02 5.82
CA THR A 438 -1.40 -2.39 6.17
C THR A 438 -1.32 -1.72 7.54
N GLN A 439 -2.17 -0.72 7.76
CA GLN A 439 -2.30 -0.08 9.07
C GLN A 439 -3.36 -0.73 9.96
N ALA A 440 -3.98 -1.81 9.46
CA ALA A 440 -4.95 -2.55 10.24
C ALA A 440 -4.22 -3.26 11.39
N HIS A 441 -4.88 -3.35 12.54
CA HIS A 441 -4.27 -4.04 13.67
C HIS A 441 -4.06 -5.52 13.32
N LYS A 442 -2.80 -5.94 13.20
CA LYS A 442 -2.37 -7.27 12.78
C LYS A 442 -3.20 -8.42 13.38
N ASN A 443 -3.38 -8.42 14.70
CA ASN A 443 -4.13 -9.48 15.38
C ASN A 443 -5.64 -9.47 15.05
N VAL A 444 -6.22 -8.31 14.77
CA VAL A 444 -7.64 -8.19 14.38
C VAL A 444 -7.83 -8.85 13.02
N VAL A 445 -7.01 -8.47 12.04
CA VAL A 445 -7.05 -9.05 10.69
C VAL A 445 -6.79 -10.55 10.74
N ALA A 446 -5.75 -11.00 11.45
CA ALA A 446 -5.40 -12.42 11.52
C ALA A 446 -6.50 -13.27 12.21
N ASN A 447 -7.05 -12.81 13.34
CA ASN A 447 -8.12 -13.54 14.03
C ASN A 447 -9.43 -13.53 13.24
N MET A 448 -9.82 -12.41 12.62
CA MET A 448 -11.02 -12.35 11.80
C MET A 448 -10.92 -13.22 10.54
N THR A 449 -9.75 -13.23 9.90
CA THR A 449 -9.49 -14.08 8.73
C THR A 449 -9.55 -15.57 9.12
N ALA A 450 -8.87 -15.95 10.20
CA ALA A 450 -8.92 -17.33 10.71
C ALA A 450 -10.34 -17.74 11.12
N ALA A 451 -11.08 -16.87 11.80
CA ALA A 451 -12.46 -17.15 12.20
C ALA A 451 -13.38 -17.35 10.98
N SER A 452 -13.26 -16.51 9.96
CA SER A 452 -14.04 -16.65 8.73
C SER A 452 -13.78 -17.98 8.00
N ILE A 453 -12.52 -18.41 7.92
CA ILE A 453 -12.17 -19.70 7.29
C ILE A 453 -12.67 -20.88 8.14
N ILE A 454 -12.66 -20.76 9.47
CA ILE A 454 -13.19 -21.80 10.36
C ILE A 454 -14.72 -21.88 10.26
N ASP A 455 -15.43 -20.77 10.02
CA ASP A 455 -16.87 -20.79 9.74
C ASP A 455 -17.16 -21.59 8.46
N ASP A 456 -16.38 -21.38 7.39
CA ASP A 456 -16.50 -22.15 6.15
C ASP A 456 -16.28 -23.66 6.43
N PHE A 457 -15.28 -24.01 7.24
CA PHE A 457 -15.08 -25.40 7.67
C PHE A 457 -16.21 -25.98 8.51
N ALA A 458 -16.87 -25.15 9.32
CA ALA A 458 -18.05 -25.57 10.09
C ALA A 458 -19.24 -25.85 9.16
N LEU A 459 -19.38 -25.05 8.10
CA LEU A 459 -20.38 -25.26 7.04
C LEU A 459 -20.09 -26.56 6.29
N ASP A 460 -18.86 -26.78 5.81
CA ASP A 460 -18.45 -28.02 5.15
C ASP A 460 -18.68 -29.26 6.05
N ALA A 461 -18.40 -29.14 7.35
CA ALA A 461 -18.65 -30.21 8.32
C ALA A 461 -20.15 -30.49 8.49
N THR A 462 -20.99 -29.46 8.39
CA THR A 462 -22.46 -29.59 8.44
C THR A 462 -22.97 -30.29 7.18
N GLU A 463 -22.47 -29.92 6.01
CA GLU A 463 -22.81 -30.56 4.72
C GLU A 463 -22.36 -32.03 4.69
N ALA A 464 -21.22 -32.34 5.33
CA ALA A 464 -20.74 -33.71 5.51
C ALA A 464 -21.43 -34.49 6.65
N GLU A 465 -22.52 -33.96 7.21
CA GLU A 465 -23.31 -34.55 8.32
C GLU A 465 -22.51 -34.79 9.62
N LYS A 466 -21.43 -34.03 9.83
CA LYS A 466 -20.56 -34.09 11.02
C LYS A 466 -20.89 -32.97 12.01
N PHE A 467 -22.10 -32.99 12.56
CA PHE A 467 -22.62 -31.89 13.40
C PHE A 467 -21.79 -31.59 14.67
N ASP A 468 -21.20 -32.60 15.31
CA ASP A 468 -20.33 -32.39 16.49
C ASP A 468 -19.05 -31.61 16.12
N LEU A 469 -18.46 -31.92 14.95
CA LEU A 469 -17.31 -31.19 14.44
C LEU A 469 -17.70 -29.75 14.06
N ALA A 470 -18.85 -29.58 13.39
CA ALA A 470 -19.36 -28.26 13.03
C ALA A 470 -19.58 -27.38 14.27
N GLY A 471 -20.17 -27.93 15.33
CA GLY A 471 -20.35 -27.22 16.62
C GLY A 471 -19.03 -26.75 17.22
N LYS A 472 -18.04 -27.65 17.31
CA LYS A 472 -16.69 -27.32 17.83
C LYS A 472 -15.98 -26.26 17.00
N LEU A 473 -16.11 -26.31 15.67
CA LEU A 473 -15.54 -25.30 14.78
C LEU A 473 -16.21 -23.94 14.96
N GLY A 474 -17.55 -23.90 15.04
CA GLY A 474 -18.28 -22.67 15.32
C GLY A 474 -17.91 -22.02 16.66
N GLU A 475 -17.78 -22.81 17.73
CA GLU A 475 -17.30 -22.32 19.04
C GLU A 475 -15.89 -21.73 18.94
N ARG A 476 -14.99 -22.39 18.21
CA ARG A 476 -13.63 -21.90 18.00
C ARG A 476 -13.58 -20.58 17.22
N ALA A 477 -14.39 -20.44 16.17
CA ALA A 477 -14.50 -19.19 15.43
C ALA A 477 -15.04 -18.05 16.32
N LEU A 478 -16.00 -18.36 17.19
CA LEU A 478 -16.51 -17.40 18.18
C LEU A 478 -15.44 -16.96 19.18
N LEU A 479 -14.62 -17.89 19.68
CA LEU A 479 -13.52 -17.58 20.61
C LEU A 479 -12.50 -16.64 19.97
N LEU A 480 -12.10 -16.88 18.71
CA LEU A 480 -11.17 -15.99 18.00
C LEU A 480 -11.71 -14.57 17.83
N ARG A 481 -13.03 -14.43 17.62
CA ARG A 481 -13.70 -13.11 17.56
C ARG A 481 -13.84 -12.47 18.94
N HIS A 482 -14.07 -13.24 20.00
CA HIS A 482 -14.13 -12.72 21.36
C HIS A 482 -12.75 -12.24 21.84
N GLU A 483 -11.68 -12.93 21.47
CA GLU A 483 -10.29 -12.52 21.76
C GLU A 483 -9.99 -11.10 21.30
N ILE A 484 -10.57 -10.64 20.18
CA ILE A 484 -10.31 -9.30 19.64
C ILE A 484 -11.35 -8.26 20.04
N GLN A 485 -12.43 -8.65 20.72
CA GLN A 485 -13.52 -7.73 21.06
C GLN A 485 -13.05 -6.55 21.91
N HIS A 486 -12.09 -6.78 22.81
CA HIS A 486 -11.49 -5.71 23.62
C HIS A 486 -10.61 -4.76 22.79
N ILE A 487 -10.00 -5.25 21.70
CA ILE A 487 -9.22 -4.42 20.76
C ILE A 487 -10.19 -3.59 19.92
N LEU A 488 -11.20 -4.23 19.34
CA LEU A 488 -12.25 -3.57 18.54
C LEU A 488 -13.00 -2.49 19.35
N ALA A 489 -13.29 -2.75 20.62
CA ALA A 489 -13.93 -1.78 21.52
C ALA A 489 -13.05 -0.55 21.81
N ASN A 490 -11.73 -0.68 21.65
CA ASN A 490 -10.74 0.37 21.86
C ASN A 490 -10.18 0.95 20.55
N MET A 491 -10.66 0.50 19.37
CA MET A 491 -10.28 1.02 18.04
C MET A 491 -10.88 2.40 17.71
N THR A 492 -11.35 3.13 18.71
CA THR A 492 -11.58 4.57 18.62
C THR A 492 -10.25 5.31 18.38
N PRO A 493 -10.25 6.45 17.67
CA PRO A 493 -9.05 7.07 17.11
C PRO A 493 -8.00 7.36 18.21
N PRO A 494 -6.71 7.44 17.85
CA PRO A 494 -5.63 7.60 18.81
C PRO A 494 -5.95 8.72 19.79
N LYS A 495 -5.75 8.44 21.08
CA LYS A 495 -5.90 9.43 22.15
C LYS A 495 -5.13 10.67 21.74
N THR A 496 -5.84 11.78 21.56
CA THR A 496 -5.24 13.06 21.13
C THR A 496 -4.06 13.33 22.05
N LYS A 497 -2.83 13.32 21.51
CA LYS A 497 -1.68 13.79 22.26
C LYS A 497 -1.97 15.25 22.58
N THR A 498 -2.04 15.59 23.86
CA THR A 498 -2.04 16.98 24.28
C THR A 498 -0.67 17.55 23.91
N ILE A 499 -0.56 18.18 22.75
CA ILE A 499 0.62 18.95 22.39
C ILE A 499 0.67 20.10 23.39
N THR A 500 1.60 20.00 24.34
CA THR A 500 1.88 21.08 25.26
C THR A 500 2.72 22.09 24.47
N THR A 501 2.06 22.98 23.72
CA THR A 501 2.77 24.11 23.13
C THR A 501 3.35 24.98 24.26
N PRO A 502 4.57 25.53 24.13
CA PRO A 502 5.26 26.26 25.20
C PRO A 502 4.60 27.60 25.64
N PHE A 503 3.41 27.94 25.13
CA PHE A 503 2.76 29.23 25.36
C PHE A 503 1.52 29.17 26.25
N THR A 504 1.49 28.32 27.28
CA THR A 504 0.52 28.51 28.37
C THR A 504 1.02 29.61 29.32
N ARG A 505 0.65 30.86 29.01
CA ARG A 505 0.70 31.95 30.00
C ARG A 505 -0.16 31.54 31.20
N LYS A 506 0.49 31.35 32.34
CA LYS A 506 -0.16 31.24 33.65
C LYS A 506 -0.98 32.52 33.87
N ARG A 507 -2.31 32.43 33.86
CA ARG A 507 -3.15 33.49 34.41
C ARG A 507 -2.81 33.61 35.89
N ILE A 508 -2.39 34.80 36.31
CA ILE A 508 -2.40 35.21 37.71
C ILE A 508 -3.86 35.43 38.10
#